data_AF-A0A952TQ58-F1
#
_entry.id   AF-A0A952TQ58-F1
#
_cell.length_a   1.000
_cell.length_b   1.000
_cell.length_c   1.000
_cell.angle_alpha   90.00
_cell.angle_beta   90.00
_cell.angle_gamma   90.00
#
_symmetry.space_group_name_H-M   'P 1'
#
loop_
_entity.id
_entity.type
_entity.pdbx_description
1 polymer ?
#
loop_
_entity_poly.entity_id
_entity_poly.type
_entity_poly.pdbx_seq_one_letter_code
_entity_poly.pdbx_strand_id
1 'polypeptide(L)'
;MTKKKARKAKPEPVDGLGPKDAERLRKAIRQVWAYNHARKLCLRRAVGENDIGTCEICGAKVGKLYADHIDPVGTFDPRTFIERMFLPSEKLQAVCKTCHGRKTREEAKARRLA
;
A
#
# COMPACT_ATOMS: atom_id res chain seq x y z
N MET A 1 -14.87 37.21 14.72
CA MET A 1 -14.05 37.54 13.53
C MET A 1 -13.42 36.27 12.98
N THR A 2 -13.94 35.74 11.88
CA THR A 2 -13.47 34.49 11.26
C THR A 2 -12.22 34.77 10.42
N LYS A 3 -11.08 34.18 10.79
CA LYS A 3 -9.83 34.27 10.02
C LYS A 3 -10.05 33.70 8.62
N LYS A 4 -10.01 34.54 7.58
CA LYS A 4 -9.99 34.09 6.16
C LYS A 4 -8.73 33.24 5.95
N LYS A 5 -8.89 31.96 5.61
CA LYS A 5 -7.78 31.07 5.22
C LYS A 5 -7.08 31.66 3.99
N ALA A 6 -5.77 31.85 4.07
CA ALA A 6 -4.94 32.24 2.93
C ALA A 6 -5.09 31.22 1.79
N ARG A 7 -5.36 31.68 0.57
CA ARG A 7 -5.38 30.82 -0.63
C ARG A 7 -3.95 30.37 -0.89
N LYS A 8 -3.70 29.06 -0.86
CA LYS A 8 -2.43 28.48 -1.29
C LYS A 8 -2.16 28.87 -2.76
N ALA A 9 -0.93 29.25 -3.06
CA ALA A 9 -0.48 29.51 -4.43
C ALA A 9 -0.76 28.29 -5.31
N LYS A 10 -1.22 28.52 -6.54
CA LYS A 10 -1.38 27.44 -7.51
C LYS A 10 0.03 26.97 -7.91
N PRO A 11 0.29 25.65 -7.95
CA PRO A 11 1.56 25.16 -8.47
C PRO A 11 1.71 25.55 -9.94
N GLU A 12 2.95 25.82 -10.35
CA GLU A 12 3.25 26.14 -11.74
C GLU A 12 2.83 24.98 -12.66
N PRO A 13 2.35 25.27 -13.89
CA PRO A 13 2.09 24.25 -14.88
C PRO A 13 3.39 23.52 -15.22
N VAL A 14 3.38 22.20 -15.13
CA VAL A 14 4.51 21.34 -15.53
C VAL A 14 4.14 20.71 -16.87
N ASP A 15 5.01 20.86 -17.87
CA ASP A 15 4.90 20.10 -19.12
C ASP A 15 5.51 18.71 -18.92
N GLY A 16 4.65 17.69 -18.89
CA GLY A 16 5.03 16.32 -18.54
C GLY A 16 4.39 15.83 -17.23
N LEU A 17 5.06 14.88 -16.55
CA LEU A 17 4.48 14.20 -15.40
C LEU A 17 4.53 15.06 -14.13
N GLY A 18 3.47 15.81 -13.89
CA GLY A 18 3.32 16.63 -12.68
C GLY A 18 3.01 15.80 -11.42
N PRO A 19 3.14 16.40 -10.22
CA PRO A 19 2.87 15.71 -8.94
C PRO A 19 1.45 15.15 -8.81
N LYS A 20 0.46 15.84 -9.39
CA LYS A 20 -0.94 15.39 -9.39
C LYS A 20 -1.12 14.14 -10.25
N ASP A 21 -0.47 14.10 -11.41
CA ASP A 21 -0.56 12.97 -12.33
C ASP A 21 0.20 11.76 -11.79
N ALA A 22 1.35 11.98 -11.14
CA ALA A 22 2.04 10.95 -10.38
C ALA A 22 1.15 10.32 -9.29
N GLU A 23 0.39 11.14 -8.54
CA GLU A 23 -0.56 10.62 -7.54
C GLU A 23 -1.70 9.81 -8.18
N ARG A 24 -2.23 10.28 -9.33
CA ARG A 24 -3.26 9.56 -10.09
C ARG A 24 -2.74 8.22 -10.60
N LEU A 25 -1.55 8.19 -11.19
CA LEU A 25 -0.90 6.96 -11.64
C LEU A 25 -0.69 5.99 -10.48
N ARG A 26 -0.17 6.46 -9.35
CA ARG A 26 -0.03 5.64 -8.13
C ARG A 26 -1.34 4.99 -7.72
N LYS A 27 -2.46 5.73 -7.75
CA LYS A 27 -3.80 5.22 -7.42
C LYS A 27 -4.29 4.20 -8.44
N ALA A 28 -4.16 4.50 -9.74
CA ALA A 28 -4.56 3.59 -10.81
C ALA A 28 -3.79 2.26 -10.75
N ILE A 29 -2.47 2.32 -10.58
CA ILE A 29 -1.63 1.13 -10.45
C ILE A 29 -2.05 0.28 -9.23
N ARG A 30 -2.37 0.92 -8.10
CA ARG A 30 -2.89 0.21 -6.91
C ARG A 30 -4.25 -0.43 -7.14
N GLN A 31 -5.12 0.17 -7.95
CA GLN A 31 -6.39 -0.43 -8.33
C GLN A 31 -6.17 -1.68 -9.16
N VAL A 32 -5.26 -1.64 -10.14
CA VAL A 32 -4.87 -2.83 -10.92
C VAL A 32 -4.30 -3.92 -10.01
N TRP A 33 -3.39 -3.54 -9.09
CA TRP A 33 -2.79 -4.47 -8.12
C TRP A 33 -3.83 -5.17 -7.23
N ALA A 34 -4.96 -4.54 -6.92
CA ALA A 34 -6.02 -5.17 -6.12
C ALA A 34 -6.55 -6.47 -6.76
N TYR A 35 -6.49 -6.57 -8.09
CA TYR A 35 -6.93 -7.73 -8.87
C TYR A 35 -5.79 -8.71 -9.23
N ASN A 36 -4.53 -8.39 -8.88
CA ASN A 36 -3.35 -9.20 -9.19
C ASN A 36 -3.49 -10.64 -8.64
N HIS A 37 -3.09 -11.61 -9.45
CA HIS A 37 -3.05 -13.02 -9.08
C HIS A 37 -2.13 -13.32 -7.89
N ALA A 38 -0.92 -12.74 -7.84
CA ALA A 38 0.01 -12.92 -6.73
C ALA A 38 -0.59 -12.47 -5.39
N ARG A 39 -1.37 -11.37 -5.41
CA ARG A 39 -2.11 -10.88 -4.25
C ARG A 39 -3.18 -11.88 -3.79
N LYS A 40 -3.90 -12.50 -4.73
CA LYS A 40 -4.90 -13.54 -4.44
C LYS A 40 -4.25 -14.80 -3.86
N LEU A 41 -3.11 -15.23 -4.41
CA LEU A 41 -2.34 -16.37 -3.90
C LEU A 41 -1.84 -16.14 -2.47
N CYS A 42 -1.32 -14.94 -2.18
CA CYS A 42 -0.88 -14.54 -0.84
C CYS A 42 -2.02 -14.64 0.19
N LEU A 43 -3.23 -14.17 -0.15
CA LEU A 43 -4.37 -14.31 0.74
C LEU A 43 -4.80 -15.78 0.88
N ARG A 44 -4.88 -16.51 -0.23
CA ARG A 44 -5.35 -17.90 -0.24
C ARG A 44 -4.46 -18.82 0.59
N ARG A 45 -3.13 -18.67 0.53
CA ARG A 45 -2.22 -19.54 1.31
C ARG A 45 -2.36 -19.37 2.82
N ALA A 46 -2.89 -18.23 3.25
CA ALA A 46 -3.09 -17.91 4.66
C ALA A 46 -4.51 -18.24 5.15
N VAL A 47 -5.43 -18.58 4.25
CA VAL A 47 -6.79 -19.02 4.58
C VAL A 47 -6.79 -20.54 4.78
N GLY A 48 -7.19 -20.98 5.97
CA GLY A 48 -7.33 -22.39 6.32
C GLY A 48 -8.77 -22.88 6.18
N GLU A 49 -9.10 -23.96 6.90
CA GLU A 49 -10.45 -24.52 6.95
C GLU A 49 -11.48 -23.49 7.46
N ASN A 50 -12.69 -23.54 6.90
CA ASN A 50 -13.82 -22.64 7.22
C ASN A 50 -13.59 -21.15 6.89
N ASP A 51 -12.75 -20.85 5.89
CA ASP A 51 -12.44 -19.47 5.47
C ASP A 51 -11.81 -18.60 6.56
N ILE A 52 -11.25 -19.23 7.61
CA ILE A 52 -10.56 -18.53 8.69
C ILE A 52 -9.11 -18.29 8.27
N GLY A 53 -8.75 -17.01 8.13
CA GLY A 53 -7.41 -16.58 7.81
C GLY A 53 -6.48 -16.59 9.02
N THR A 54 -5.22 -16.99 8.85
CA THR A 54 -4.17 -16.89 9.87
C THR A 54 -3.21 -15.76 9.50
N CYS A 55 -3.01 -14.81 10.42
CA CYS A 55 -2.08 -13.70 10.21
C CYS A 55 -0.63 -14.19 10.21
N GLU A 56 0.13 -13.88 9.15
CA GLU A 56 1.54 -14.32 9.02
C GLU A 56 2.51 -13.56 9.94
N ILE A 57 2.10 -12.43 10.53
CA ILE A 57 2.92 -11.68 11.50
C ILE A 57 2.71 -12.15 12.94
N CYS A 58 1.46 -12.39 13.35
CA CYS A 58 1.14 -12.63 14.76
C CYS A 58 0.44 -13.97 15.03
N GLY A 59 0.20 -14.78 14.00
CA GLY A 59 -0.46 -16.10 14.12
C GLY A 59 -1.95 -16.05 14.49
N ALA A 60 -2.54 -14.87 14.68
CA ALA A 60 -3.94 -14.74 15.06
C ALA A 60 -4.86 -15.21 13.94
N LYS A 61 -5.87 -16.02 14.30
CA LYS A 61 -6.97 -16.42 13.43
C LYS A 61 -7.97 -15.27 13.31
N VAL A 62 -8.25 -14.82 12.09
CA VAL A 62 -9.11 -13.68 11.79
C VAL A 62 -9.98 -13.96 10.57
N GLY A 63 -11.23 -13.47 10.57
CA GLY A 63 -12.12 -13.62 9.42
C GLY A 63 -11.75 -12.77 8.20
N LYS A 64 -10.83 -11.80 8.35
CA LYS A 64 -10.37 -10.96 7.24
C LYS A 64 -8.87 -10.68 7.31
N LEU A 65 -8.19 -11.05 6.23
CA LEU A 65 -6.79 -10.75 5.99
C LEU A 65 -6.63 -9.65 4.93
N TYR A 66 -5.49 -8.99 4.98
CA TYR A 66 -5.05 -7.97 4.03
C TYR A 66 -3.70 -8.42 3.46
N ALA A 67 -3.56 -8.37 2.15
CA ALA A 67 -2.26 -8.57 1.52
C ALA A 67 -1.44 -7.29 1.66
N ASP A 68 -0.19 -7.44 2.05
CA ASP A 68 0.76 -6.36 2.26
C ASP A 68 2.13 -6.75 1.69
N HIS A 69 2.91 -5.79 1.21
CA HIS A 69 4.25 -6.07 0.69
C HIS A 69 5.21 -6.25 1.86
N ILE A 70 6.04 -7.31 1.91
CA ILE A 70 7.03 -7.48 2.98
C ILE A 70 7.97 -6.27 3.01
N ASP A 71 8.59 -6.00 1.86
CA ASP A 71 9.37 -4.79 1.62
C ASP A 71 8.44 -3.65 1.14
N PRO A 72 8.45 -2.47 1.79
CA PRO A 72 7.53 -1.40 1.44
C PRO A 72 7.76 -0.89 0.01
N VAL A 73 6.67 -0.74 -0.74
CA VAL A 73 6.71 -0.18 -2.11
C VAL A 73 7.29 1.24 -2.14
N GLY A 74 7.08 2.02 -1.07
CA GLY A 74 7.63 3.38 -0.94
C GLY A 74 6.88 4.47 -1.71
N THR A 75 7.62 5.52 -2.08
CA THR A 75 7.14 6.66 -2.90
C THR A 75 6.96 6.24 -4.36
N PHE A 76 6.11 6.98 -5.09
CA PHE A 76 5.92 6.72 -6.51
C PHE A 76 7.15 7.19 -7.28
N ASP A 77 7.78 6.26 -7.99
CA ASP A 77 8.84 6.52 -8.96
C ASP A 77 8.42 5.89 -10.30
N PRO A 78 8.29 6.67 -11.38
CA PRO A 78 7.82 6.15 -12.67
C PRO A 78 8.63 4.97 -13.21
N ARG A 79 9.92 4.86 -12.83
CA ARG A 79 10.82 3.81 -13.33
C ARG A 79 10.64 2.49 -12.59
N THR A 80 10.57 2.53 -11.26
CA THR A 80 10.67 1.31 -10.43
C THR A 80 9.37 0.95 -9.68
N PHE A 81 8.34 1.79 -9.73
CA PHE A 81 7.14 1.59 -8.90
C PHE A 81 6.35 0.34 -9.30
N ILE A 82 6.28 0.04 -10.61
CA ILE A 82 5.57 -1.14 -11.10
C ILE A 82 6.29 -2.42 -10.63
N GLU A 83 7.62 -2.46 -10.78
CA GLU A 83 8.45 -3.59 -10.34
C GLU A 83 8.30 -3.88 -8.85
N ARG A 84 8.31 -2.82 -8.02
CA ARG A 84 8.07 -2.95 -6.56
C ARG A 84 6.64 -3.34 -6.21
N MET A 85 5.66 -2.97 -7.04
CA MET A 85 4.24 -3.25 -6.77
C MET A 85 3.85 -4.69 -7.13
N PHE A 86 4.33 -5.20 -8.26
CA PHE A 86 3.93 -6.49 -8.83
C PHE A 86 4.97 -7.59 -8.56
N LEU A 87 5.22 -7.83 -7.28
CA LEU A 87 6.11 -8.90 -6.85
C LEU A 87 5.41 -10.28 -6.77
N PRO A 88 6.19 -11.37 -6.79
CA PRO A 88 5.69 -12.72 -6.49
C PRO A 88 5.02 -12.82 -5.11
N SER A 89 4.15 -13.82 -4.95
CA SER A 89 3.35 -13.99 -3.72
C SER A 89 4.21 -14.16 -2.47
N GLU A 90 5.41 -14.70 -2.61
CA GLU A 90 6.41 -14.97 -1.56
C GLU A 90 6.99 -13.67 -0.98
N LYS A 91 6.90 -12.56 -1.72
CA LYS A 91 7.29 -11.21 -1.28
C LYS A 91 6.13 -10.40 -0.70
N LEU A 92 4.95 -11.00 -0.65
CA LEU A 92 3.78 -10.45 0.01
C LEU A 92 3.54 -11.21 1.32
N GLN A 93 2.79 -10.61 2.22
CA GLN A 93 2.34 -11.21 3.47
C GLN A 93 0.86 -10.96 3.72
N ALA A 94 0.17 -11.96 4.27
CA ALA A 94 -1.23 -11.88 4.64
C ALA A 94 -1.37 -11.53 6.12
N VAL A 95 -1.87 -10.32 6.39
CA VAL A 95 -1.83 -9.71 7.72
C VAL A 95 -3.21 -9.31 8.21
N CYS A 96 -3.42 -9.37 9.53
CA CYS A 96 -4.63 -8.82 10.15
C CYS A 96 -4.62 -7.29 10.14
N LYS A 97 -5.80 -6.67 10.32
CA LYS A 97 -5.96 -5.20 10.37
C LYS A 97 -5.02 -4.54 11.38
N THR A 98 -4.83 -5.15 12.54
CA THR A 98 -3.99 -4.62 13.63
C THR A 98 -2.51 -4.60 13.24
N CYS A 99 -1.99 -5.71 12.71
CA CYS A 99 -0.60 -5.80 12.27
C CYS A 99 -0.32 -4.88 11.08
N HIS A 100 -1.23 -4.83 10.10
CA HIS A 100 -1.15 -3.89 8.98
C HIS A 100 -1.08 -2.44 9.46
N GLY A 101 -1.95 -2.06 10.40
CA GLY A 101 -1.98 -0.71 10.99
C GLY A 101 -0.75 -0.38 11.83
N ARG A 102 -0.15 -1.37 12.52
CA ARG A 102 1.12 -1.20 13.23
C ARG A 102 2.25 -0.92 12.24
N LYS A 103 2.41 -1.78 11.25
CA LYS A 103 3.45 -1.65 10.21
C LYS A 103 3.34 -0.32 9.46
N THR A 104 2.15 0.06 9.02
CA THR A 104 1.91 1.35 8.33
C THR A 104 2.40 2.54 9.17
N ARG A 105 2.21 2.50 10.50
CA ARG A 105 2.66 3.57 11.41
C ARG A 105 4.17 3.59 11.56
N GLU A 106 4.80 2.42 11.69
CA GLU A 106 6.26 2.28 11.78
C GLU A 106 6.95 2.78 10.50
N GLU A 107 6.44 2.41 9.34
CA GLU A 107 6.95 2.88 8.05
C GLU A 107 6.71 4.39 7.83
N ALA A 108 5.59 4.92 8.31
CA ALA A 108 5.35 6.36 8.29
C ALA A 108 6.32 7.12 9.21
N LYS A 109 6.70 6.53 10.35
CA LYS A 109 7.71 7.09 11.25
C LYS A 109 9.10 7.06 10.60
N ALA A 110 9.49 5.93 10.01
CA ALA A 110 10.78 5.79 9.32
C ALA A 110 10.95 6.82 8.20
N ARG A 111 9.91 7.06 7.38
CA ARG A 111 9.93 8.07 6.30
C ARG A 111 10.02 9.53 6.76
N ARG A 112 9.77 9.81 8.03
CA ARG A 112 9.95 11.18 8.59
C ARG A 112 11.35 11.38 9.16
N LEU A 113 12.07 10.29 9.44
CA LEU A 113 13.39 10.29 10.06
C LEU A 113 14.52 10.13 9.02
N ALA A 114 14.19 9.56 7.86
CA ALA A 114 15.04 9.54 6.66
C ALA A 114 14.82 10.82 5.83
#